data_AF-A0A3L6TDI4-F1
#
_entry.id   AF-A0A3L6TDI4-F1
#
_cell.length_a   1.000
_cell.length_b   1.000
_cell.length_c   1.000
_cell.angle_alpha   90.00
_cell.angle_beta   90.00
_cell.angle_gamma   90.00
#
_symmetry.space_group_name_H-M   'P 1'
#
loop_
_entity.id
_entity.type
_entity.pdbx_description
1 polymer ?
#
loop_
_entity_poly.entity_id
_entity_poly.type
_entity_poly.pdbx_seq_one_letter_code
_entity_poly.pdbx_strand_id
1 'polypeptide(L)'
;MRVSIKFSSLPKSMLKNTEPEGEKLDFQQFVRIVKRDLFKGVFIPHDMTLWLSLIGEKDIEELMAHHALLMDIQRCSESFTLWYDLFLDLARSKKDEICRNLNKYKGWQNKINCGEGNGFLVETLLEGSYDDTIEDLLRLLRNSRQHSSRYRHALYASIVGQNFPNLISDFQKELYKAGCLKELGVLK
;
A
#
# COMPACT_ATOMS: atom_id res chain seq x y z
N MET A 1 0.79 -39.28 16.18
CA MET A 1 0.78 -38.54 17.46
C MET A 1 0.28 -37.12 17.21
N ARG A 2 -0.84 -36.71 17.80
CA ARG A 2 -1.30 -35.31 17.81
C ARG A 2 -1.03 -34.75 19.20
N VAL A 3 -0.20 -33.71 19.30
CA VAL A 3 0.01 -32.98 20.55
C VAL A 3 -1.16 -32.02 20.72
N SER A 4 -2.02 -32.29 21.71
CA SER A 4 -3.07 -31.39 22.17
C SER A 4 -2.46 -30.47 23.23
N ILE A 5 -2.30 -29.19 22.90
CA ILE A 5 -1.91 -28.17 23.88
C ILE A 5 -3.22 -27.69 24.54
N LYS A 6 -3.43 -28.05 25.81
CA LYS A 6 -4.54 -27.53 26.63
C LYS A 6 -4.11 -26.23 27.30
N PHE A 7 -4.65 -25.10 26.84
CA PHE A 7 -4.50 -23.78 27.49
C PHE A 7 -5.41 -23.62 28.72
N SER A 8 -5.44 -24.61 29.62
CA SER A 8 -6.41 -24.64 30.72
C SER A 8 -5.95 -23.96 32.02
N SER A 9 -4.91 -23.12 32.02
CA SER A 9 -4.46 -22.46 33.26
C SER A 9 -3.64 -21.20 33.03
N LEU A 10 -4.14 -20.22 32.28
CA LEU A 10 -3.67 -18.84 32.41
C LEU A 10 -4.52 -18.15 33.50
N PRO A 11 -3.92 -17.71 34.61
CA PRO A 11 -4.64 -16.97 35.63
C PRO A 11 -5.27 -15.73 35.00
N LYS A 12 -6.58 -15.50 35.24
CA LYS A 12 -7.29 -14.29 34.76
C LYS A 12 -6.61 -12.98 35.18
N SER A 13 -5.75 -13.00 36.21
CA SER A 13 -4.94 -11.88 36.69
C SER A 13 -3.65 -11.62 35.89
N MET A 14 -3.26 -12.49 34.95
CA MET A 14 -2.14 -12.25 34.03
C MET A 14 -2.55 -11.54 32.75
N LEU A 15 -3.85 -11.51 32.43
CA LEU A 15 -4.42 -10.55 31.49
C LEU A 15 -4.54 -9.20 32.22
N LYS A 16 -3.39 -8.59 32.54
CA LYS A 16 -3.40 -7.16 32.86
C LYS A 16 -3.98 -6.47 31.63
N ASN A 17 -4.95 -5.58 31.81
CA ASN A 17 -5.26 -4.58 30.81
C ASN A 17 -3.92 -3.97 30.42
N THR A 18 -3.47 -4.26 29.21
CA THR A 18 -2.18 -3.84 28.72
C THR A 18 -2.21 -2.33 28.68
N GLU A 19 -1.42 -1.69 29.54
CA GLU A 19 -1.28 -0.24 29.48
C GLU A 19 -0.81 0.11 28.06
N PRO A 20 -1.32 1.19 27.43
CA PRO A 20 -1.01 1.52 26.04
C PRO A 20 0.50 1.57 25.72
N GLU A 21 1.31 1.97 26.70
CA GLU A 21 2.77 1.97 26.58
C GLU A 21 3.38 0.57 26.63
N GLY A 22 2.79 -0.36 27.40
CA GLY A 22 3.18 -1.76 27.42
C GLY A 22 2.94 -2.46 26.07
N GLU A 23 1.79 -2.21 25.44
CA GLU A 23 1.48 -2.76 24.11
C GLU A 23 2.48 -2.30 23.06
N LYS A 24 2.79 -1.01 23.04
CA LYS A 24 3.75 -0.43 22.10
C LYS A 24 5.16 -1.02 22.27
N LEU A 25 5.59 -1.21 23.51
CA LEU A 25 6.87 -1.84 23.82
C LEU A 25 6.90 -3.31 23.38
N ASP A 26 5.83 -4.07 23.62
CA ASP A 26 5.70 -5.45 23.19
C ASP A 26 5.75 -5.58 21.65
N PHE A 27 5.08 -4.66 20.92
CA PHE A 27 5.16 -4.62 19.46
C PHE A 27 6.57 -4.29 18.95
N GLN A 28 7.24 -3.30 19.53
CA GLN A 28 8.62 -2.98 19.18
C GLN A 28 9.56 -4.17 19.43
N GLN A 29 9.34 -4.89 20.52
CA GLN A 29 10.11 -6.08 20.87
C GLN A 29 9.84 -7.24 19.92
N PHE A 30 8.57 -7.45 19.53
CA PHE A 30 8.18 -8.42 18.50
C PHE A 30 8.85 -8.11 17.16
N VAL A 31 8.74 -6.87 16.65
CA VAL A 31 9.36 -6.46 15.39
C VAL A 31 10.87 -6.66 15.44
N ARG A 32 11.51 -6.33 16.57
CA ARG A 32 12.95 -6.56 16.78
C ARG A 32 13.30 -8.05 16.71
N ILE A 33 12.53 -8.91 17.37
CA ILE A 33 12.74 -10.38 17.36
C ILE A 33 12.58 -10.93 15.95
N VAL A 34 11.53 -10.56 15.23
CA VAL A 34 11.32 -11.02 13.85
C VAL A 34 12.48 -10.60 12.95
N LYS A 35 12.90 -9.33 12.98
CA LYS A 35 14.04 -8.83 12.19
C LYS A 35 15.35 -9.54 12.56
N ARG A 36 15.60 -9.77 13.86
CA ARG A 36 16.84 -10.35 14.36
C ARG A 36 16.93 -11.86 14.12
N ASP A 37 15.84 -12.59 14.36
CA ASP A 37 15.86 -14.05 14.46
C ASP A 37 15.36 -14.73 13.18
N LEU A 38 14.34 -14.16 12.51
CA LEU A 38 13.79 -14.72 11.27
C LEU A 38 14.60 -14.30 10.04
N PHE A 39 15.08 -13.06 10.01
CA PHE A 39 15.82 -12.49 8.88
C PHE A 39 17.32 -12.33 9.15
N LYS A 40 17.87 -13.09 10.09
CA LYS A 40 19.28 -13.00 10.46
C LYS A 40 20.19 -13.24 9.26
N GLY A 41 20.93 -12.21 8.84
CA GLY A 41 21.87 -12.32 7.73
C GLY A 41 21.22 -12.44 6.35
N VAL A 42 19.92 -12.16 6.23
CA VAL A 42 19.15 -12.20 4.98
C VAL A 42 18.55 -10.83 4.71
N PHE A 43 18.49 -10.44 3.44
CA PHE A 43 17.77 -9.23 3.02
C PHE A 43 16.28 -9.38 3.34
N ILE A 44 15.71 -8.40 4.04
CA ILE A 44 14.26 -8.38 4.33
C ILE A 44 13.54 -7.82 3.10
N PRO A 45 12.60 -8.57 2.51
CA PRO A 45 11.74 -8.06 1.44
C PRO A 45 11.04 -6.74 1.84
N HIS A 46 10.83 -5.85 0.87
CA HIS A 46 10.30 -4.50 1.14
C HIS A 46 8.89 -4.52 1.71
N ASP A 47 8.02 -5.36 1.16
CA ASP A 47 6.69 -5.69 1.65
C ASP A 47 6.69 -6.14 3.11
N MET A 48 7.62 -7.03 3.48
CA MET A 48 7.77 -7.49 4.87
C MET A 48 8.30 -6.39 5.79
N THR A 49 9.21 -5.55 5.31
CA THR A 49 9.70 -4.39 6.05
C THR A 49 8.57 -3.39 6.32
N LEU A 50 7.72 -3.17 5.32
CA LEU A 50 6.57 -2.29 5.43
C LEU A 50 5.52 -2.88 6.38
N TRP A 51 5.20 -4.17 6.24
CA TRP A 51 4.27 -4.86 7.13
C TRP A 51 4.72 -4.75 8.59
N LEU A 52 5.99 -5.04 8.87
CA LEU A 52 6.57 -4.89 10.21
C LEU A 52 6.56 -3.44 10.72
N SER A 53 6.57 -2.44 9.84
CA SER A 53 6.47 -1.03 10.24
C SER A 53 5.04 -0.59 10.59
N LEU A 54 4.03 -1.33 10.11
CA LEU A 54 2.62 -1.02 10.35
C LEU A 54 2.06 -1.73 11.59
N ILE A 55 2.73 -2.79 12.07
CA ILE A 55 2.35 -3.51 13.28
C ILE A 55 2.50 -2.62 14.51
N GLY A 56 1.40 -2.48 15.26
CA GLY A 56 1.35 -1.71 16.50
C GLY A 56 1.14 -0.20 16.31
N GLU A 57 0.96 0.28 15.08
CA GLU A 57 0.41 1.61 14.85
C GLU A 57 -1.11 1.56 15.03
N LYS A 58 -1.59 2.15 16.14
CA LYS A 58 -3.03 2.36 16.38
C LYS A 58 -3.64 3.08 15.18
N ASP A 59 -4.84 2.66 14.81
CA ASP A 59 -5.57 3.13 13.63
C ASP A 59 -4.96 2.73 12.26
N ILE A 60 -4.00 1.80 12.15
CA ILE A 60 -3.55 1.30 10.83
C ILE A 60 -3.70 -0.22 10.70
N GLU A 61 -4.10 -0.90 11.76
CA GLU A 61 -4.36 -2.35 11.76
C GLU A 61 -5.40 -2.76 10.71
N GLU A 62 -6.48 -1.97 10.56
CA GLU A 62 -7.47 -2.18 9.50
C GLU A 62 -6.86 -2.04 8.10
N LEU A 63 -5.93 -1.10 7.91
CA LEU A 63 -5.22 -0.91 6.64
C LEU A 63 -4.29 -2.09 6.34
N MET A 64 -3.71 -2.74 7.35
CA MET A 64 -2.79 -3.86 7.15
C MET A 64 -3.46 -5.02 6.40
N ALA A 65 -4.70 -5.37 6.71
CA ALA A 65 -5.39 -6.49 6.08
C ALA A 65 -5.66 -6.28 4.58
N HIS A 66 -5.72 -5.02 4.15
CA HIS A 66 -6.02 -4.61 2.77
C HIS A 66 -4.86 -3.85 2.14
N HIS A 67 -3.66 -3.95 2.71
CA HIS A 67 -2.52 -3.16 2.27
C HIS A 67 -2.10 -3.58 0.86
N ALA A 68 -1.92 -2.62 -0.04
CA ALA A 68 -1.67 -2.87 -1.47
C ALA A 68 -0.51 -3.84 -1.75
N LEU A 69 0.55 -3.81 -0.92
CA LEU A 69 1.70 -4.73 -1.04
C LEU A 69 1.44 -6.16 -0.56
N LEU A 70 0.34 -6.41 0.16
CA LEU A 70 -0.04 -7.72 0.70
C LEU A 70 -1.20 -8.34 -0.08
N MET A 71 -1.79 -7.60 -1.00
CA MET A 71 -2.83 -8.07 -1.90
C MET A 71 -2.20 -8.78 -3.10
N ASP A 72 -2.92 -9.75 -3.65
CA ASP A 72 -2.54 -10.24 -4.97
C ASP A 72 -2.61 -9.10 -6.00
N ILE A 73 -1.79 -9.24 -7.02
CA ILE A 73 -1.52 -8.18 -7.98
C ILE A 73 -2.78 -7.72 -8.73
N GLN A 74 -3.74 -8.63 -8.93
CA GLN A 74 -5.00 -8.32 -9.61
C GLN A 74 -5.93 -7.52 -8.68
N ARG A 75 -6.12 -7.98 -7.45
CA ARG A 75 -6.91 -7.24 -6.45
C ARG A 75 -6.33 -5.85 -6.19
N CYS A 76 -5.01 -5.73 -6.10
CA CYS A 76 -4.34 -4.44 -5.96
C CYS A 76 -4.67 -3.46 -7.11
N SER A 77 -4.67 -3.96 -8.36
CA SER A 77 -5.06 -3.18 -9.54
C SER A 77 -6.53 -2.75 -9.53
N GLU A 78 -7.44 -3.64 -9.10
CA GLU A 78 -8.86 -3.34 -8.95
C GLU A 78 -9.11 -2.30 -7.86
N SER A 79 -8.52 -2.50 -6.67
CA SER A 79 -8.60 -1.56 -5.57
C SER A 79 -8.03 -0.19 -5.91
N PHE A 80 -6.93 -0.12 -6.68
CA PHE A 80 -6.40 1.15 -7.16
C PHE A 80 -7.42 1.96 -7.97
N THR A 81 -8.25 1.31 -8.78
CA THR A 81 -9.26 2.03 -9.57
C THR A 81 -10.31 2.65 -8.65
N LEU A 82 -10.81 1.88 -7.68
CA LEU A 82 -11.72 2.39 -6.66
C LEU A 82 -11.10 3.55 -5.86
N TRP A 83 -9.83 3.42 -5.45
CA TRP A 83 -9.10 4.46 -4.72
C TRP A 83 -8.92 5.74 -5.52
N TYR A 84 -8.67 5.62 -6.82
CA TYR A 84 -8.58 6.77 -7.72
C TYR A 84 -9.93 7.48 -7.84
N ASP A 85 -11.03 6.73 -7.98
CA ASP A 85 -12.37 7.32 -8.04
C ASP A 85 -12.70 8.08 -6.74
N LEU A 86 -12.37 7.52 -5.57
CA LEU A 86 -12.50 8.24 -4.29
C LEU A 86 -11.64 9.49 -4.22
N PHE A 87 -10.42 9.41 -4.74
CA PHE A 87 -9.54 10.57 -4.81
C PHE A 87 -10.19 11.69 -5.64
N LEU A 88 -10.86 11.38 -6.74
CA LEU A 88 -11.59 12.37 -7.55
C LEU A 88 -12.75 13.04 -6.82
N ASP A 89 -13.36 12.36 -5.85
CA ASP A 89 -14.48 12.92 -5.07
C ASP A 89 -14.00 13.80 -3.89
N LEU A 90 -12.70 13.81 -3.59
CA LEU A 90 -12.17 14.61 -2.48
C LEU A 90 -12.25 16.12 -2.74
N ALA A 91 -12.45 16.85 -1.65
CA ALA A 91 -12.24 18.29 -1.61
C ALA A 91 -10.82 18.65 -2.09
N ARG A 92 -10.70 19.77 -2.82
CA ARG A 92 -9.43 20.18 -3.46
C ARG A 92 -8.26 20.27 -2.46
N SER A 93 -8.51 20.79 -1.25
CA SER A 93 -7.49 20.89 -0.20
C SER A 93 -6.89 19.54 0.20
N LYS A 94 -7.72 18.49 0.33
CA LYS A 94 -7.27 17.13 0.63
C LYS A 94 -6.48 16.53 -0.54
N LYS A 95 -6.94 16.73 -1.78
CA LYS A 95 -6.21 16.29 -2.98
C LYS A 95 -4.82 16.91 -3.05
N ASP A 96 -4.73 18.23 -2.83
CA ASP A 96 -3.47 18.97 -2.87
C ASP A 96 -2.51 18.49 -1.77
N GLU A 97 -3.02 18.14 -0.58
CA GLU A 97 -2.23 17.55 0.50
C GLU A 97 -1.67 16.16 0.12
N ILE A 98 -2.52 15.25 -0.38
CA ILE A 98 -2.09 13.93 -0.86
C ILE A 98 -1.03 14.08 -1.96
N CYS A 99 -1.28 14.93 -2.96
CA CYS A 99 -0.33 15.19 -4.05
C CYS A 99 1.01 15.73 -3.52
N ARG A 100 0.99 16.60 -2.51
CA ARG A 100 2.20 17.12 -1.86
C ARG A 100 2.99 16.02 -1.15
N ASN A 101 2.31 15.12 -0.44
CA ASN A 101 2.94 14.02 0.29
C ASN A 101 3.51 12.95 -0.67
N LEU A 102 2.96 12.85 -1.87
CA LEU A 102 3.43 11.97 -2.95
C LEU A 102 4.45 12.64 -3.90
N ASN A 103 4.89 13.88 -3.62
CA ASN A 103 5.75 14.64 -4.53
C ASN A 103 7.13 13.98 -4.81
N LYS A 104 7.54 12.98 -4.02
CA LYS A 104 8.70 12.12 -4.31
C LYS A 104 8.60 11.35 -5.64
N TYR A 105 7.40 11.27 -6.23
CA TYR A 105 7.16 10.68 -7.53
C TYR A 105 7.16 11.70 -8.69
N LYS A 106 7.45 12.98 -8.45
CA LYS A 106 7.64 13.97 -9.52
C LYS A 106 8.82 13.58 -10.43
N GLY A 107 8.79 13.99 -11.70
CA GLY A 107 9.73 13.53 -12.73
C GLY A 107 9.39 12.13 -13.25
N TRP A 108 8.15 11.68 -13.07
CA TRP A 108 7.73 10.33 -13.43
C TRP A 108 7.69 10.13 -14.95
N GLN A 109 7.47 11.18 -15.73
CA GLN A 109 7.45 11.08 -17.20
C GLN A 109 8.77 10.53 -17.74
N ASN A 110 9.90 10.97 -17.18
CA ASN A 110 11.22 10.47 -17.57
C ASN A 110 11.39 8.99 -17.22
N LYS A 111 10.86 8.54 -16.08
CA LYS A 111 10.89 7.12 -15.69
C LYS A 111 10.08 6.26 -16.66
N ILE A 112 8.94 6.78 -17.13
CA ILE A 112 8.09 6.07 -18.09
C ILE A 112 8.78 5.99 -19.45
N ASN A 113 9.27 7.12 -19.97
CA ASN A 113 9.88 7.20 -21.31
C ASN A 113 11.20 6.42 -21.42
N CYS A 114 11.97 6.32 -20.34
CA CYS A 114 13.27 5.64 -20.35
C CYS A 114 13.24 4.21 -19.77
N GLY A 115 12.10 3.75 -19.25
CA GLY A 115 12.00 2.43 -18.62
C GLY A 115 11.70 1.32 -19.62
N GLU A 116 12.45 0.22 -19.55
CA GLU A 116 12.17 -0.99 -20.32
C GLU A 116 10.80 -1.58 -19.93
N GLY A 117 10.03 -2.04 -20.92
CA GLY A 117 8.73 -2.66 -20.69
C GLY A 117 7.55 -1.70 -20.50
N ASN A 118 7.77 -0.38 -20.60
CA ASN A 118 6.73 0.66 -20.40
C ASN A 118 5.83 0.93 -21.59
N GLY A 119 5.81 0.07 -22.62
CA GLY A 119 5.10 0.32 -23.88
C GLY A 119 3.65 0.80 -23.68
N PHE A 120 2.90 0.16 -22.78
CA PHE A 120 1.51 0.55 -22.49
C PHE A 120 1.38 1.93 -21.81
N LEU A 121 2.29 2.25 -20.88
CA LEU A 121 2.27 3.55 -20.22
C LEU A 121 2.68 4.66 -21.19
N VAL A 122 3.65 4.40 -22.07
CA VAL A 122 4.08 5.31 -23.12
C VAL A 122 2.96 5.55 -24.12
N GLU A 123 2.28 4.49 -24.58
CA GLU A 123 1.15 4.60 -25.50
C GLU A 123 0.03 5.46 -24.88
N THR A 124 -0.41 5.15 -23.66
CA THR A 124 -1.42 5.95 -22.97
C THR A 124 -0.97 7.41 -22.75
N LEU A 125 0.32 7.63 -22.49
CA LEU A 125 0.89 8.97 -22.30
C LEU A 125 0.84 9.79 -23.60
N LEU A 126 1.13 9.16 -24.74
CA LEU A 126 1.11 9.81 -26.06
C LEU A 126 -0.31 10.10 -26.57
N GLU A 127 -1.30 9.30 -26.15
CA GLU A 127 -2.70 9.48 -26.53
C GLU A 127 -3.41 10.62 -25.78
N GLY A 128 -2.84 11.14 -24.70
CA GLY A 128 -3.47 12.15 -23.86
C GLY A 128 -2.56 13.32 -23.49
N SER A 129 -3.16 14.35 -22.90
CA SER A 129 -2.42 15.47 -22.32
C SER A 129 -2.19 15.21 -20.83
N TYR A 130 -0.94 14.95 -20.46
CA TYR A 130 -0.50 14.74 -19.09
C TYR A 130 0.67 15.66 -18.74
N ASP A 131 0.55 16.38 -17.64
CA ASP A 131 1.64 17.14 -17.04
C ASP A 131 2.43 16.25 -16.06
N ASP A 132 3.66 16.62 -15.73
CA ASP A 132 4.49 15.88 -14.76
C ASP A 132 4.05 16.15 -13.30
N THR A 133 2.77 15.94 -13.02
CA THR A 133 2.12 16.10 -11.70
C THR A 133 1.71 14.74 -11.14
N ILE A 134 1.53 14.66 -9.82
CA ILE A 134 1.05 13.42 -9.17
C ILE A 134 -0.37 13.07 -9.62
N GLU A 135 -1.23 14.09 -9.75
CA GLU A 135 -2.62 13.91 -10.20
C GLU A 135 -2.64 13.25 -11.60
N ASP A 136 -1.76 13.69 -12.49
CA ASP A 136 -1.65 13.11 -13.84
C ASP A 136 -0.94 11.76 -13.89
N LEU A 137 0.01 11.48 -13.00
CA LEU A 137 0.53 10.13 -12.84
C LEU A 137 -0.59 9.15 -12.47
N LEU A 138 -1.39 9.49 -11.45
CA LEU A 138 -2.50 8.63 -11.01
C LEU A 138 -3.54 8.47 -12.12
N ARG A 139 -3.86 9.55 -12.84
CA ARG A 139 -4.76 9.54 -14.01
C ARG A 139 -4.24 8.65 -15.13
N LEU A 140 -2.95 8.75 -15.46
CA LEU A 140 -2.30 7.94 -16.48
C LEU A 140 -2.39 6.45 -16.14
N LEU A 141 -2.05 6.07 -14.90
CA LEU A 141 -2.10 4.69 -14.45
C LEU A 141 -3.53 4.13 -14.57
N ARG A 142 -4.53 4.89 -14.12
CA ARG A 142 -5.95 4.51 -14.25
C ARG A 142 -6.37 4.35 -15.71
N ASN A 143 -5.97 5.26 -16.58
CA ASN A 143 -6.31 5.19 -18.00
C ASN A 143 -5.58 4.05 -18.72
N SER A 144 -4.32 3.79 -18.38
CA SER A 144 -3.56 2.69 -18.97
C SER A 144 -4.17 1.33 -18.62
N ARG A 145 -4.74 1.20 -17.42
CA ARG A 145 -5.58 0.06 -17.04
C ARG A 145 -6.82 -0.09 -17.93
N GLN A 146 -7.51 1.00 -18.20
CA GLN A 146 -8.79 1.00 -18.93
C GLN A 146 -8.63 0.80 -20.45
N HIS A 147 -7.58 1.37 -21.04
CA HIS A 147 -7.40 1.46 -22.50
C HIS A 147 -6.43 0.41 -23.04
N SER A 148 -5.16 0.45 -22.62
CA SER A 148 -4.10 -0.32 -23.27
C SER A 148 -3.87 -1.70 -22.63
N SER A 149 -4.33 -1.93 -21.40
CA SER A 149 -4.09 -3.19 -20.66
C SER A 149 -5.33 -3.93 -20.18
N ARG A 150 -6.51 -3.60 -20.75
CA ARG A 150 -7.82 -4.18 -20.39
C ARG A 150 -7.89 -5.72 -20.38
N TYR A 151 -6.97 -6.40 -21.07
CA TYR A 151 -6.86 -7.87 -21.10
C TYR A 151 -5.52 -8.41 -20.55
N ARG A 152 -4.66 -7.54 -20.02
CA ARG A 152 -3.31 -7.86 -19.54
C ARG A 152 -3.05 -7.28 -18.14
N HIS A 153 -3.98 -7.53 -17.22
CA HIS A 153 -3.93 -7.02 -15.84
C HIS A 153 -2.63 -7.35 -15.09
N ALA A 154 -2.12 -8.58 -15.24
CA ALA A 154 -0.86 -8.99 -14.63
C ALA A 154 0.34 -8.19 -15.16
N LEU A 155 0.33 -7.86 -16.46
CA LEU A 155 1.39 -7.07 -17.10
C LEU A 155 1.33 -5.61 -16.67
N TYR A 156 0.13 -5.01 -16.64
CA TYR A 156 -0.09 -3.66 -16.10
C TYR A 156 0.48 -3.53 -14.70
N ALA A 157 0.09 -4.43 -13.81
CA ALA A 157 0.49 -4.32 -12.42
C ALA A 157 1.96 -4.68 -12.21
N SER A 158 2.56 -5.54 -13.05
CA SER A 158 4.01 -5.74 -13.08
C SER A 158 4.75 -4.46 -13.50
N ILE A 159 4.26 -3.74 -14.51
CA ILE A 159 4.86 -2.47 -14.97
C ILE A 159 4.76 -1.40 -13.88
N VAL A 160 3.59 -1.25 -13.25
CA VAL A 160 3.43 -0.30 -12.14
C VAL A 160 4.31 -0.70 -10.95
N GLY A 161 4.36 -1.97 -10.60
CA GLY A 161 5.22 -2.48 -9.51
C GLY A 161 6.72 -2.30 -9.79
N GLN A 162 7.16 -2.40 -11.04
CA GLN A 162 8.57 -2.21 -11.41
C GLN A 162 8.98 -0.73 -11.43
N ASN A 163 8.15 0.14 -12.00
CA ASN A 163 8.49 1.55 -12.19
C ASN A 163 8.13 2.42 -10.97
N PHE A 164 7.09 2.01 -10.24
CA PHE A 164 6.50 2.74 -9.13
C PHE A 164 6.17 1.79 -7.96
N PRO A 165 7.17 1.06 -7.42
CA PRO A 165 6.96 -0.07 -6.50
C PRO A 165 6.12 0.28 -5.26
N ASN A 166 6.21 1.53 -4.80
CA ASN A 166 5.58 1.96 -3.56
C ASN A 166 4.41 2.92 -3.79
N LEU A 167 4.12 3.32 -5.03
CA LEU A 167 3.17 4.39 -5.31
C LEU A 167 1.76 4.01 -4.88
N ILE A 168 1.31 2.81 -5.25
CA ILE A 168 -0.05 2.35 -4.91
C ILE A 168 -0.23 2.27 -3.38
N SER A 169 0.77 1.72 -2.68
CA SER A 169 0.78 1.64 -1.21
C SER A 169 0.78 3.02 -0.56
N ASP A 170 1.64 3.92 -1.01
CA ASP A 170 1.71 5.28 -0.47
C ASP A 170 0.42 6.05 -0.73
N PHE A 171 -0.16 5.90 -1.91
CA PHE A 171 -1.45 6.50 -2.24
C PHE A 171 -2.57 5.98 -1.34
N GLN A 172 -2.63 4.67 -1.11
CA GLN A 172 -3.57 4.07 -0.17
C GLN A 172 -3.43 4.65 1.24
N LYS A 173 -2.19 4.80 1.74
CA LYS A 173 -1.92 5.39 3.06
C LYS A 173 -2.39 6.85 3.15
N GLU A 174 -2.13 7.63 2.11
CA GLU A 174 -2.56 9.03 2.09
C GLU A 174 -4.09 9.17 2.01
N LEU A 175 -4.78 8.28 1.27
CA LEU A 175 -6.24 8.19 1.29
C LEU A 175 -6.79 7.79 2.66
N TYR A 176 -6.12 6.88 3.35
CA TYR A 176 -6.48 6.48 4.72
C TYR A 176 -6.38 7.67 5.68
N LYS A 177 -5.26 8.40 5.65
CA LYS A 177 -5.04 9.62 6.47
C LYS A 177 -6.06 10.71 6.16
N ALA A 178 -6.48 10.84 4.89
CA ALA A 178 -7.52 11.76 4.47
C ALA A 178 -8.94 11.36 4.93
N GLY A 179 -9.10 10.17 5.54
CA GLY A 179 -10.35 9.64 6.08
C GLY A 179 -11.19 8.83 5.10
N CYS A 180 -10.76 8.68 3.84
CA CYS A 180 -11.59 8.16 2.75
C CYS A 180 -11.83 6.66 2.85
N LEU A 181 -10.84 5.92 3.35
CA LEU A 181 -10.91 4.46 3.43
C LEU A 181 -11.66 3.96 4.68
N LYS A 182 -11.87 4.84 5.68
CA LYS A 182 -12.64 4.53 6.89
C LYS A 182 -14.15 4.46 6.61
N GLU A 183 -14.66 5.27 5.69
CA GLU A 183 -16.10 5.41 5.42
C GLU A 183 -16.68 4.27 4.57
N LEU A 184 -15.86 3.55 3.82
CA LEU A 184 -16.34 2.57 2.84
C LEU A 184 -16.66 1.18 3.37
N GLY A 185 -16.34 0.86 4.62
CA GLY A 185 -16.47 -0.51 5.13
C GLY A 185 -15.67 -1.56 4.32
N VAL A 186 -14.75 -1.12 3.44
CA VAL A 186 -13.86 -1.99 2.64
C VAL A 186 -12.83 -2.70 3.52
N LEU A 187 -12.69 -2.26 4.78
CA LEU A 187 -11.85 -2.87 5.81
C LEU A 187 -12.67 -3.66 6.87
N LYS A 188 -13.95 -3.99 6.60
CA LYS A 188 -14.78 -4.86 7.47
C LYS A 188 -14.80 -6.30 6.98
#